data_AF-A0A9E5CUU4-F1
#
_entry.id   AF-A0A9E5CUU4-F1
#
_cell.length_a   1.000
_cell.length_b   1.000
_cell.length_c   1.000
_cell.angle_alpha   90.00
_cell.angle_beta   90.00
_cell.angle_gamma   90.00
#
_symmetry.space_group_name_H-M   'P 1'
#
loop_
_entity.id
_entity.type
_entity.pdbx_description
1 polymer ?
#
loop_
_entity_poly.entity_id
_entity_poly.type
_entity_poly.pdbx_seq_one_letter_code
_entity_poly.pdbx_strand_id
1 'polypeptide(L)' 'KIGVGREKLLHVAQSVYHDIVPARALGLHTVWVNRRAGKEDSGATPKASGQPGLEVPDLATLASIVESRSRREGKS' A
#
# COMPACT_ATOMS: atom_id res chain seq x y z
N LYS A 1 -5.90 12.74 17.49
CA LYS A 1 -5.82 11.27 17.37
C LYS A 1 -7.04 10.81 16.57
N ILE A 2 -6.92 9.89 15.62
CA ILE A 2 -8.02 9.59 14.67
C ILE A 2 -9.09 8.63 15.27
N GLY A 3 -8.92 8.10 16.49
CA GLY A 3 -9.96 7.30 17.17
C GLY A 3 -10.24 5.93 16.55
N VAL A 4 -9.53 5.55 15.50
CA VAL A 4 -9.63 4.28 14.80
C VAL A 4 -8.47 3.36 15.20
N GLY A 5 -8.75 2.06 15.38
CA GLY A 5 -7.74 1.04 15.67
C GLY A 5 -6.76 0.84 14.51
N ARG A 6 -5.51 0.45 14.83
CA ARG A 6 -4.43 0.28 13.83
C ARG A 6 -4.76 -0.79 12.80
N GLU A 7 -5.51 -1.81 13.19
CA GLU A 7 -6.00 -2.89 12.34
C GLU A 7 -6.98 -2.42 11.26
N LYS A 8 -7.59 -1.24 11.44
CA LYS A 8 -8.49 -0.61 10.48
C LYS A 8 -7.81 0.46 9.64
N LEU A 9 -6.50 0.65 9.80
CA LEU A 9 -5.72 1.63 9.03
C LEU A 9 -4.98 0.94 7.89
N LEU A 10 -5.09 1.52 6.70
CA LEU A 10 -4.34 1.14 5.52
C LEU A 10 -3.38 2.26 5.16
N HIS A 11 -2.07 1.98 5.22
CA HIS A 11 -1.04 2.91 4.79
C HIS A 11 -0.68 2.67 3.33
N VAL A 12 -0.88 3.68 2.48
CA VAL A 12 -0.68 3.58 1.03
C VAL A 12 0.39 4.57 0.61
N ALA A 13 1.47 4.10 0.00
CA ALA A 13 2.60 4.96 -0.35
C ALA A 13 3.43 4.43 -1.53
N GLN A 14 4.34 5.26 -2.04
CA GLN A 14 5.23 4.92 -3.16
C GLN A 14 6.66 4.59 -2.71
N SER A 15 7.16 5.18 -1.63
CA SER A 15 8.53 4.93 -1.15
C SER A 15 8.59 3.66 -0.30
N VAL A 16 9.34 2.66 -0.73
CA VAL A 16 9.55 1.46 0.09
C VAL A 16 10.34 1.79 1.35
N TYR A 17 11.38 2.62 1.22
CA TYR A 17 12.30 2.94 2.31
C TYR A 17 11.69 3.85 3.38
N HIS A 18 11.08 4.98 2.97
CA HIS A 18 10.57 5.96 3.92
C HIS A 18 9.19 5.60 4.48
N ASP A 19 8.38 4.87 3.71
CA ASP A 19 6.97 4.66 4.04
C ASP A 19 6.68 3.18 4.37
N ILE A 20 6.88 2.28 3.40
CA ILE A 20 6.43 0.88 3.52
C ILE A 20 7.13 0.14 4.66
N VAL A 21 8.47 0.18 4.70
CA VAL A 21 9.24 -0.55 5.71
C VAL A 21 8.92 -0.03 7.13
N PRO A 22 8.95 1.29 7.41
CA PRO A 22 8.57 1.81 8.73
C PRO A 22 7.11 1.53 9.11
N ALA A 23 6.16 1.72 8.19
CA ALA A 23 4.74 1.49 8.49
C ALA A 23 4.46 0.02 8.84
N ARG A 24 5.11 -0.93 8.16
CA ARG A 24 5.04 -2.36 8.52
C ARG A 24 5.66 -2.66 9.87
N ALA A 25 6.80 -2.08 10.19
CA ALA A 25 7.44 -2.25 11.49
C ALA A 25 6.55 -1.74 12.65
N LEU A 26 5.66 -0.79 12.36
CA LEU A 26 4.64 -0.29 13.29
C LEU A 26 3.36 -1.13 13.34
N GLY A 27 3.28 -2.22 12.56
CA GLY A 27 2.14 -3.13 12.52
C GLY A 27 0.96 -2.64 11.68
N LEU A 28 1.17 -1.69 10.76
CA LEU A 28 0.11 -1.22 9.86
C LEU A 28 -0.01 -2.11 8.62
N HIS A 29 -1.23 -2.25 8.10
CA HIS A 29 -1.44 -2.78 6.76
C HIS A 29 -0.88 -1.79 5.73
N THR A 30 -0.16 -2.29 4.72
CA THR A 30 0.57 -1.46 3.75
C THR A 30 0.23 -1.84 2.31
N VAL A 31 0.03 -0.82 1.47
CA VAL A 31 -0.03 -0.95 0.02
C VAL A 31 1.10 -0.16 -0.60
N TRP A 32 1.88 -0.82 -1.44
CA TRP A 32 2.90 -0.18 -2.25
C TRP A 32 2.35 0.16 -3.64
N VAL A 33 2.38 1.44 -3.99
CA VAL A 33 2.01 1.92 -5.33
C VAL A 33 3.26 1.96 -6.21
N ASN A 34 3.56 0.84 -6.86
CA ASN A 34 4.73 0.67 -7.70
C ASN A 34 4.54 1.23 -9.12
N ARG A 35 4.53 2.56 -9.24
CA ARG A 35 4.39 3.28 -10.54
C ARG A 35 5.58 3.09 -11.49
N ARG A 36 6.68 2.50 -11.01
CA ARG A 36 7.92 2.29 -11.75
C ARG A 36 8.23 0.80 -11.92
N ALA A 37 7.23 -0.07 -11.77
CA ALA A 37 7.40 -1.51 -12.01
C ALA A 37 8.04 -1.73 -13.40
N GLY A 38 9.15 -2.48 -13.44
CA GLY A 38 9.89 -2.75 -14.67
C GLY A 38 10.87 -1.66 -15.13
N LYS A 39 11.07 -0.58 -14.36
CA LYS A 39 12.14 0.39 -14.60
C LYS A 39 13.36 0.09 -13.72
N GLU A 40 14.56 0.24 -14.27
CA GLU A 40 15.81 -0.06 -13.56
C GLU A 40 16.14 0.94 -12.45
N ASP A 41 15.56 2.15 -12.50
CA ASP A 41 15.75 3.20 -11.50
C ASP A 41 14.70 3.16 -10.38
N SER A 42 15.14 3.42 -9.15
CA SER A 42 14.25 3.65 -7.99
C SER A 42 13.84 5.13 -7.87
N GLY A 43 14.20 5.96 -8.85
CA GLY A 43 14.15 7.41 -8.77
C GLY A 43 15.10 7.98 -7.73
N ALA A 44 14.66 9.00 -6.97
CA ALA A 44 15.45 9.62 -5.91
C ALA A 44 15.45 8.81 -4.59
N THR A 45 14.86 7.61 -4.59
CA THR A 45 14.70 6.78 -3.40
C THR A 45 15.82 5.76 -3.29
N PRO A 46 16.42 5.54 -2.10
CA PRO A 46 17.33 4.43 -1.89
C PRO A 46 16.69 3.10 -2.30
N LYS A 47 17.48 2.19 -2.88
CA LYS A 47 17.05 0.81 -3.07
C LYS A 47 16.79 0.20 -1.70
N ALA A 48 15.57 -0.26 -1.48
CA ALA A 48 15.16 -0.91 -0.24
C ALA A 48 14.34 -2.14 -0.58
N SER A 49 14.56 -3.22 0.18
CA SER A 49 13.70 -4.39 0.15
C SER A 49 12.68 -4.27 1.27
N GLY A 50 11.41 -4.41 0.92
CA GLY A 50 10.30 -4.48 1.85
C GLY A 50 9.21 -5.35 1.22
N GLN A 51 8.53 -6.14 2.04
CA GLN A 51 7.40 -6.95 1.56
C GLN A 51 6.11 -6.20 1.86
N PRO A 52 5.52 -5.40 0.94
CA PRO A 52 4.24 -4.77 1.21
C PRO A 52 3.13 -5.83 1.42
N GLY A 53 2.01 -5.42 2.04
CA GLY A 53 0.84 -6.31 2.14
C GLY A 53 0.13 -6.49 0.80
N LEU A 54 0.17 -5.46 -0.05
CA LEU A 54 -0.34 -5.46 -1.40
C LEU A 54 0.53 -4.55 -2.27
N GLU A 55 0.77 -4.93 -3.51
CA GLU A 55 1.40 -4.07 -4.52
C GLU A 55 0.40 -3.77 -5.62
N VAL A 56 0.36 -2.52 -6.07
CA VAL A 56 -0.49 -2.05 -7.18
C VAL A 56 0.31 -1.10 -8.07
N PRO A 57 0.05 -1.03 -9.38
CA PRO A 57 0.77 -0.11 -10.26
C PRO A 57 0.36 1.36 -10.04
N ASP A 58 -0.88 1.61 -9.60
CA ASP A 58 -1.44 2.93 -9.42
C ASP A 58 -2.60 2.94 -8.41
N LEU A 59 -3.07 4.13 -8.04
CA LEU A 59 -4.19 4.30 -7.11
C LEU A 59 -5.55 3.92 -7.73
N ALA A 60 -5.69 4.01 -9.05
CA ALA A 60 -6.93 3.62 -9.73
C ALA A 60 -7.19 2.12 -9.56
N THR A 61 -6.15 1.30 -9.73
CA THR A 61 -6.18 -0.14 -9.47
C THR A 61 -6.56 -0.44 -8.03
N LEU A 62 -5.99 0.28 -7.05
CA LEU A 62 -6.38 0.12 -5.64
C LEU A 62 -7.86 0.45 -5.42
N ALA A 63 -8.36 1.55 -5.97
CA ALA A 63 -9.76 1.94 -5.85
C ALA A 63 -10.69 0.86 -6.43
N SER A 64 -10.39 0.34 -7.62
CA SER A 64 -11.17 -0.74 -8.24
C SER A 64 -11.17 -2.02 -7.38
N ILE A 65 -10.05 -2.36 -6.73
CA ILE A 65 -9.99 -3.50 -5.81
C ILE A 65 -10.95 -3.28 -4.62
N VAL A 66 -10.92 -2.11 -3.98
CA VAL A 66 -11.75 -1.76 -2.82
C VAL A 66 -13.24 -1.78 -3.19
N GLU A 67 -13.60 -1.21 -4.34
CA GLU A 67 -14.98 -1.23 -4.85
C GLU A 67 -15.46 -2.67 -5.11
N SER A 68 -14.63 -3.50 -5.74
CA SER A 68 -14.98 -4.90 -6.04
C SER A 68 -15.18 -5.77 -4.80
N ARG A 69 -14.53 -5.45 -3.68
CA ARG A 69 -14.64 -6.16 -2.40
C ARG A 69 -15.90 -5.73 -1.66
N SER A 70 -16.14 -4.43 -1.57
CA SER A 70 -17.33 -3.86 -0.93
C SER A 70 -18.63 -4.39 -1.56
N ARG A 71 -18.63 -4.55 -2.88
CA ARG A 71 -19.80 -5.07 -3.62
C ARG A 71 -20.08 -6.55 -3.40
N ARG A 72 -19.06 -7.34 -3.02
CA ARG A 72 -19.22 -8.77 -2.69
C ARG A 72 -19.71 -8.97 -1.27
N GLU A 73 -19.30 -8.12 -0.34
CA GLU A 73 -19.72 -8.18 1.06
C GLU A 73 -21.17 -7.72 1.26
N GLY A 74 -21.66 -6.78 0.45
CA GLY A 74 -23.06 -6.33 0.50
C GLY A 74 -24.08 -7.22 -0.24
N LYS A 75 -23.65 -8.35 -0.80
CA LYS A 75 -24.51 -9.30 -1.54
C LYS A 75 -24.62 -10.67 -0.86
N SER A 76 -24.09 -10.78 0.36
CA SER A 76 -24.13 -11.99 1.19
C SER A 76 -25.08 -11.84 2.37
#